data_AF-A0A2W2ERB3-F1
#
_entry.id   AF-A0A2W2ERB3-F1
#
_cell.length_a   1.000
_cell.length_b   1.000
_cell.length_c   1.000
_cell.angle_alpha   90.00
_cell.angle_beta   90.00
_cell.angle_gamma   90.00
#
_symmetry.space_group_name_H-M   'P 1'
#
loop_
_entity.id
_entity.type
_entity.pdbx_description
1 polymer ?
#
loop_
_entity_poly.entity_id
_entity_poly.type
_entity_poly.pdbx_seq_one_letter_code
_entity_poly.pdbx_strand_id
1 'polypeptide(L)'
;GTAACTAGGAPFDRRRYTLLCLCAAELLAAPVTTIGMLARRVAQAAAVEPGVPAFDPVRNDERAAFADALKLLEHYGALTAMDGATDAYLGDEDAKVLYRVDTTLVVRLLAAPVPPSRADARGLPGSLTAESRYGGAEQGAEQGAEQTATQRALQARHSLIRRLLDEPVVYRDDLTPAEAAYAASVTGRQLVRRAAEEAGFVLEERAEGLLLVDADAIATDTRFPDDGGHAKVAALLLLDLLVTAGPVTTARLDAEAADLLRRFPQWAKAYQSDGGGPRLAADALEVLTLFGLARRTGDRVAALPAAARYRVDPGPDDQEDR
;
A
#
# COMPACT_ATOMS: atom_id res chain seq x y z
N GLY A 1 3.80 0.70 1.50
CA GLY A 1 3.54 -0.45 2.39
C GLY A 1 3.79 -0.02 3.83
N THR A 2 2.75 0.03 4.63
CA THR A 2 2.83 0.23 6.08
C THR A 2 3.52 -0.99 6.71
N ALA A 3 4.53 -0.76 7.56
CA ALA A 3 5.14 -1.86 8.31
C ALA A 3 4.08 -2.56 9.17
N ALA A 4 4.17 -3.88 9.32
CA ALA A 4 3.33 -4.60 10.26
C ALA A 4 3.57 -4.07 11.68
N CYS A 5 2.54 -3.49 12.29
CA CYS A 5 2.61 -2.86 13.60
C CYS A 5 1.65 -3.55 14.57
N THR A 6 2.00 -3.55 15.86
CA THR A 6 1.12 -3.96 16.95
C THR A 6 -0.06 -3.01 17.07
N ALA A 7 -1.07 -3.38 17.86
CA ALA A 7 -2.18 -2.48 18.19
C ALA A 7 -1.72 -1.12 18.79
N GLY A 8 -0.52 -1.07 19.39
CA GLY A 8 0.10 0.16 19.91
C GLY A 8 1.00 0.91 18.91
N GLY A 9 1.05 0.49 17.65
CA GLY A 9 1.84 1.13 16.59
C GLY A 9 3.33 0.77 16.57
N ALA A 10 3.78 -0.15 17.43
CA ALA A 10 5.18 -0.62 17.42
C ALA A 10 5.40 -1.64 16.30
N PRO A 11 6.57 -1.65 15.62
CA PRO A 11 6.83 -2.63 14.57
C PRO A 11 6.86 -4.06 15.12
N PHE A 12 6.44 -5.03 14.30
CA PHE A 12 6.51 -6.45 14.64
C PHE A 12 7.96 -6.88 14.93
N ASP A 13 8.14 -7.59 16.04
CA ASP A 13 9.39 -8.22 16.39
C ASP A 13 9.49 -9.65 15.80
N ARG A 14 10.64 -10.30 16.03
CA ARG A 14 10.88 -11.69 15.58
C ARG A 14 9.82 -12.66 16.11
N ARG A 15 9.32 -12.47 17.33
CA ARG A 15 8.35 -13.39 17.95
C ARG A 15 7.00 -13.29 17.25
N ARG A 16 6.51 -12.07 16.99
CA ARG A 16 5.26 -11.81 16.27
C ARG A 16 5.31 -12.34 14.84
N TYR A 17 6.43 -12.16 14.12
CA TYR A 17 6.58 -12.77 12.79
C TYR A 17 6.59 -14.30 12.84
N THR A 18 7.19 -14.89 13.87
CA THR A 18 7.19 -16.36 14.05
C THR A 18 5.76 -16.87 14.29
N LEU A 19 5.01 -16.22 15.18
CA LEU A 19 3.60 -16.56 15.44
C LEU A 19 2.71 -16.30 14.22
N LEU A 20 2.96 -15.24 13.43
CA LEU A 20 2.26 -14.99 12.17
C LEU A 20 2.43 -16.16 11.19
N CYS A 21 3.66 -16.64 10.99
CA CYS A 21 3.93 -17.78 10.11
C CYS A 21 3.27 -19.07 10.61
N LEU A 22 3.34 -19.35 11.93
CA LEU A 22 2.68 -20.51 12.52
C LEU A 22 1.15 -20.43 12.41
N CYS A 23 0.56 -19.27 12.68
CA CYS A 23 -0.88 -19.04 12.50
C CYS A 23 -1.28 -19.29 11.05
N ALA A 24 -0.56 -18.69 10.09
CA ALA A 24 -0.86 -18.84 8.68
C ALA A 24 -0.77 -20.31 8.23
N ALA A 25 0.22 -21.07 8.72
CA ALA A 25 0.32 -22.51 8.44
C ALA A 25 -0.89 -23.29 9.00
N GLU A 26 -1.26 -23.06 10.27
CA GLU A 26 -2.35 -23.77 10.94
C GLU A 26 -3.75 -23.38 10.43
N LEU A 27 -3.89 -22.18 9.88
CA LEU A 27 -5.13 -21.68 9.28
C LEU A 27 -5.49 -22.41 7.97
N LEU A 28 -4.51 -23.01 7.29
CA LEU A 28 -4.77 -23.79 6.07
C LEU A 28 -5.51 -25.12 6.34
N ALA A 29 -5.54 -25.58 7.60
CA ALA A 29 -6.13 -26.86 7.95
C ALA A 29 -7.66 -26.87 7.95
N ALA A 30 -8.32 -25.72 8.15
CA ALA A 30 -9.78 -25.63 8.17
C ALA A 30 -10.28 -24.21 7.83
N PRO A 31 -11.39 -24.07 7.08
CA PRO A 31 -11.95 -22.76 6.69
C PRO A 31 -12.64 -22.01 7.84
N VAL A 32 -12.88 -22.68 8.97
CA VAL A 32 -13.47 -22.10 10.18
C VAL A 32 -12.73 -22.67 11.39
N THR A 33 -12.35 -21.80 12.33
CA THR A 33 -11.67 -22.20 13.57
C THR A 33 -12.04 -21.28 14.72
N THR A 34 -11.71 -21.65 15.95
CA THR A 34 -11.80 -20.77 17.12
C THR A 34 -10.42 -20.35 17.58
N ILE A 35 -10.31 -19.21 18.26
CA ILE A 35 -9.03 -18.73 18.78
C ILE A 35 -8.33 -19.76 19.68
N GLY A 36 -9.07 -20.43 20.58
CA GLY A 36 -8.51 -21.47 21.44
C GLY A 36 -8.09 -22.75 20.70
N MET A 37 -8.81 -23.14 19.64
CA MET A 37 -8.37 -24.26 18.78
C MET A 37 -7.11 -23.91 18.01
N LEU A 38 -7.03 -22.70 17.47
CA LEU A 38 -5.86 -22.21 16.76
C LEU A 38 -4.65 -22.09 17.69
N ALA A 39 -4.82 -21.52 18.88
CA ALA A 39 -3.76 -21.40 19.88
C ALA A 39 -3.18 -22.78 20.26
N ARG A 40 -4.04 -23.79 20.45
CA ARG A 40 -3.58 -25.18 20.71
C ARG A 40 -2.79 -25.77 19.54
N ARG A 41 -3.24 -25.55 18.30
CA ARG A 41 -2.53 -26.04 17.11
C ARG A 41 -1.19 -25.34 16.93
N VAL A 42 -1.14 -24.02 17.10
CA VAL A 42 0.10 -23.24 17.07
C VAL A 42 1.07 -23.68 18.16
N ALA A 43 0.60 -23.98 19.37
CA ALA A 43 1.43 -24.51 20.43
C ALA A 43 2.03 -25.88 20.06
N GLN A 44 1.23 -26.77 19.45
CA GLN A 44 1.69 -28.07 18.97
C GLN A 44 2.72 -27.92 17.84
N ALA A 45 2.47 -27.07 16.85
CA ALA A 45 3.38 -26.80 15.74
C ALA A 45 4.72 -26.22 16.22
N ALA A 46 4.68 -25.23 17.14
CA ALA A 46 5.87 -24.65 17.73
C ALA A 46 6.70 -25.67 18.54
N ALA A 47 6.05 -26.64 19.18
CA ALA A 47 6.73 -27.64 20.00
C ALA A 47 7.49 -28.69 19.18
N VAL A 48 7.08 -28.96 17.93
CA VAL A 48 7.70 -29.98 17.07
C VAL A 48 8.72 -29.41 16.09
N GLU A 49 8.71 -28.10 15.84
CA GLU A 49 9.57 -27.44 14.85
C GLU A 49 10.95 -27.05 15.46
N PRO A 50 12.07 -27.62 14.97
CA PRO A 50 13.38 -27.29 15.49
C PRO A 50 13.76 -25.81 15.30
N GLY A 51 14.24 -25.16 16.36
CA GLY A 51 14.69 -23.75 16.30
C GLY A 51 13.55 -22.72 16.40
N VAL A 52 12.30 -23.17 16.51
CA VAL A 52 11.16 -22.31 16.85
C VAL A 52 10.94 -22.34 18.37
N PRO A 53 10.89 -21.18 19.06
CA PRO A 53 10.56 -21.17 20.48
C PRO A 53 9.13 -21.64 20.74
N ALA A 54 8.94 -22.47 21.76
CA ALA A 54 7.62 -22.95 22.18
C ALA A 54 6.64 -21.80 22.42
N PHE A 55 5.36 -22.03 22.13
CA PHE A 55 4.28 -21.06 22.37
C PHE A 55 3.43 -21.50 23.55
N ASP A 56 3.28 -20.60 24.53
CA ASP A 56 2.46 -20.81 25.73
C ASP A 56 1.31 -19.78 25.75
N PRO A 57 0.07 -20.18 25.43
CA PRO A 57 -1.08 -19.29 25.39
C PRO A 57 -1.54 -18.80 26.77
N VAL A 58 -0.98 -19.29 27.87
CA VAL A 58 -1.32 -18.81 29.23
C VAL A 58 -0.56 -17.52 29.57
N ARG A 59 0.65 -17.36 29.00
CA ARG A 59 1.48 -16.19 29.27
C ARG A 59 0.97 -14.94 28.56
N ASN A 60 0.86 -13.84 29.29
CA ASN A 60 0.27 -12.60 28.78
C ASN A 60 1.03 -11.99 27.59
N ASP A 61 2.37 -12.02 27.62
CA ASP A 61 3.24 -11.55 26.54
C ASP A 61 3.05 -12.37 25.25
N GLU A 62 2.94 -13.70 25.38
CA GLU A 62 2.67 -14.61 24.27
C GLU A 62 1.26 -14.44 23.71
N ARG A 63 0.23 -14.29 24.57
CA ARG A 63 -1.13 -13.97 24.11
C ARG A 63 -1.17 -12.66 23.34
N ALA A 64 -0.47 -11.63 23.80
CA ALA A 64 -0.40 -10.34 23.10
C ALA A 64 0.26 -10.47 21.73
N ALA A 65 1.38 -11.18 21.64
CA ALA A 65 2.06 -11.41 20.36
C ALA A 65 1.22 -12.25 19.38
N PHE A 66 0.48 -13.24 19.90
CA PHE A 66 -0.46 -14.04 19.11
C PHE A 66 -1.65 -13.22 18.62
N ALA A 67 -2.27 -12.42 19.49
CA ALA A 67 -3.36 -11.52 19.11
C ALA A 67 -2.93 -10.47 18.08
N ASP A 68 -1.73 -9.89 18.22
CA ASP A 68 -1.17 -8.98 17.20
C ASP A 68 -1.05 -9.67 15.83
N ALA A 69 -0.56 -10.92 15.79
CA ALA A 69 -0.46 -11.69 14.55
C ALA A 69 -1.84 -11.96 13.91
N LEU A 70 -2.86 -12.29 14.70
CA LEU A 70 -4.23 -12.48 14.22
C LEU A 70 -4.83 -11.17 13.69
N LYS A 71 -4.63 -10.05 14.39
CA LYS A 71 -5.07 -8.73 13.93
C LYS A 71 -4.46 -8.32 12.59
N LEU A 72 -3.20 -8.67 12.36
CA LEU A 72 -2.57 -8.43 11.07
C LEU A 72 -3.22 -9.27 9.95
N LEU A 73 -3.56 -10.53 10.23
CA LEU A 73 -4.28 -11.39 9.27
C LEU A 73 -5.72 -10.90 9.04
N GLU A 74 -6.38 -10.35 10.05
CA GLU A 74 -7.68 -9.67 9.92
C GLU A 74 -7.58 -8.41 9.08
N HIS A 75 -6.53 -7.59 9.29
CA HIS A 75 -6.27 -6.40 8.52
C HIS A 75 -6.10 -6.71 7.02
N TYR A 76 -5.44 -7.82 6.69
CA TYR A 76 -5.32 -8.30 5.31
C TYR A 76 -6.57 -9.05 4.80
N GLY A 77 -7.62 -9.21 5.62
CA GLY A 77 -8.83 -9.94 5.26
C GLY A 77 -8.68 -11.46 5.17
N ALA A 78 -7.50 -12.01 5.47
CA ALA A 78 -7.23 -13.45 5.47
C ALA A 78 -7.98 -14.17 6.62
N LEU A 79 -8.32 -13.43 7.67
CA LEU A 79 -9.11 -13.88 8.79
C LEU A 79 -10.30 -12.93 9.01
N THR A 80 -11.47 -13.44 9.37
CA THR A 80 -12.61 -12.61 9.77
C THR A 80 -13.23 -13.15 11.05
N ALA A 81 -13.30 -12.33 12.09
CA ALA A 81 -14.06 -12.65 13.31
C ALA A 81 -15.56 -12.65 12.97
N MET A 82 -16.18 -13.83 13.07
CA MET A 82 -17.62 -14.04 12.86
C MET A 82 -18.42 -13.85 14.14
N ASP A 83 -17.82 -14.21 15.28
CA ASP A 83 -18.39 -14.08 16.60
C ASP A 83 -17.27 -13.82 17.61
N GLY A 84 -17.47 -12.86 18.52
CA GLY A 84 -16.44 -12.35 19.44
C GLY A 84 -15.46 -11.36 18.81
N ALA A 85 -14.50 -10.91 19.61
CA ALA A 85 -13.44 -9.99 19.20
C ALA A 85 -12.08 -10.47 19.69
N THR A 86 -11.07 -10.39 18.83
CA THR A 86 -9.69 -10.85 19.08
C THR A 86 -9.07 -10.20 20.32
N ASP A 87 -9.43 -8.94 20.59
CA ASP A 87 -8.98 -8.22 21.79
C ASP A 87 -9.48 -8.81 23.11
N ALA A 88 -10.61 -9.51 23.11
CA ALA A 88 -11.10 -10.18 24.31
C ALA A 88 -10.10 -11.21 24.83
N TYR A 89 -9.30 -11.82 23.94
CA TYR A 89 -8.30 -12.82 24.28
C TYR A 89 -7.10 -12.26 25.07
N LEU A 90 -6.87 -10.95 25.04
CA LEU A 90 -5.81 -10.32 25.83
C LEU A 90 -6.13 -10.39 27.33
N GLY A 91 -7.39 -10.13 27.67
CA GLY A 91 -7.89 -10.11 29.05
C GLY A 91 -8.34 -11.47 29.57
N ASP A 92 -8.77 -12.38 28.69
CA ASP A 92 -9.33 -13.68 29.05
C ASP A 92 -8.82 -14.79 28.11
N GLU A 93 -8.10 -15.77 28.66
CA GLU A 93 -7.59 -16.91 27.88
C GLU A 93 -8.69 -17.86 27.40
N ASP A 94 -9.86 -17.83 28.05
CA ASP A 94 -11.03 -18.64 27.68
C ASP A 94 -11.96 -17.89 26.70
N ALA A 95 -11.56 -16.71 26.22
CA ALA A 95 -12.33 -15.94 25.25
C ALA A 95 -12.68 -16.77 24.01
N LYS A 96 -13.95 -16.74 23.63
CA LYS A 96 -14.47 -17.49 22.49
C LYS A 96 -14.61 -16.57 21.30
N VAL A 97 -13.65 -16.65 20.38
CA VAL A 97 -13.71 -15.96 19.09
C VAL A 97 -13.78 -17.01 17.99
N LEU A 98 -14.79 -16.91 17.14
CA LEU A 98 -14.99 -17.75 15.96
C LEU A 98 -14.48 -17.01 14.73
N TYR A 99 -13.57 -17.64 13.98
CA TYR A 99 -13.03 -17.09 12.75
C TYR A 99 -13.49 -17.86 11.53
N ARG A 100 -13.76 -17.11 10.46
CA ARG A 100 -13.76 -17.59 9.08
C ARG A 100 -12.39 -17.28 8.46
N VAL A 101 -11.84 -18.24 7.74
CA VAL A 101 -10.51 -18.15 7.11
C VAL A 101 -10.67 -18.06 5.61
N ASP A 102 -10.06 -17.05 4.99
CA ASP A 102 -9.85 -17.05 3.55
C ASP A 102 -8.52 -17.73 3.24
N THR A 103 -8.58 -19.04 3.00
CA THR A 103 -7.39 -19.85 2.74
C THR A 103 -6.68 -19.43 1.45
N THR A 104 -7.40 -18.82 0.49
CA THR A 104 -6.79 -18.32 -0.75
C THR A 104 -5.91 -17.12 -0.46
N LEU A 105 -6.38 -16.18 0.37
CA LEU A 105 -5.59 -15.03 0.80
C LEU A 105 -4.41 -15.45 1.66
N VAL A 106 -4.58 -16.40 2.60
CA VAL A 106 -3.46 -16.93 3.42
C VAL A 106 -2.33 -17.46 2.53
N VAL A 107 -2.66 -18.29 1.53
CA VAL A 107 -1.65 -18.82 0.58
C VAL A 107 -0.98 -17.70 -0.21
N ARG A 108 -1.72 -16.68 -0.64
CA ARG A 108 -1.17 -15.54 -1.39
C ARG A 108 -0.27 -14.66 -0.54
N LEU A 109 -0.59 -14.45 0.74
CA LEU A 109 0.24 -13.66 1.67
C LEU A 109 1.61 -14.31 1.91
N LEU A 110 1.68 -15.64 1.91
CA LEU A 110 2.92 -16.39 2.09
C LEU A 110 3.65 -16.69 0.77
N ALA A 111 3.08 -16.29 -0.37
CA ALA A 111 3.65 -16.61 -1.67
C ALA A 111 4.91 -15.75 -1.93
N ALA A 112 6.02 -16.43 -2.18
CA ALA A 112 7.26 -15.83 -2.66
C ALA A 112 7.59 -16.39 -4.05
N PRO A 113 8.16 -15.58 -4.98
CA PRO A 113 8.67 -16.08 -6.25
C PRO A 113 9.61 -17.29 -6.11
N VAL A 114 10.46 -17.29 -5.08
CA VAL A 114 11.30 -18.43 -4.70
C VAL A 114 10.78 -19.02 -3.39
N PRO A 115 10.42 -20.31 -3.35
CA PRO A 115 9.99 -20.96 -2.11
C PRO A 115 11.06 -20.88 -1.03
N PRO A 116 10.71 -20.67 0.25
CA PRO A 116 11.68 -20.58 1.35
C PRO A 116 12.64 -21.78 1.45
N SER A 117 12.20 -22.98 1.07
CA SER A 117 13.03 -24.20 1.04
C SER A 117 14.14 -24.17 -0.03
N ARG A 118 14.06 -23.27 -1.01
CA ARG A 118 15.05 -23.09 -2.09
C ARG A 118 15.76 -21.74 -2.01
N ALA A 119 15.35 -20.87 -1.10
CA ALA A 119 15.96 -19.55 -0.93
C ALA A 119 17.30 -19.67 -0.21
N ASP A 120 18.31 -18.95 -0.71
CA ASP A 120 19.57 -18.81 0.02
C ASP A 120 19.36 -17.93 1.25
N ALA A 121 19.55 -18.53 2.43
CA ALA A 121 19.41 -17.88 3.72
C ALA A 121 20.35 -16.66 3.87
N ARG A 122 21.52 -16.67 3.23
CA ARG A 122 22.48 -15.56 3.28
C ARG A 122 22.05 -14.37 2.42
N GLY A 123 21.17 -14.60 1.44
CA GLY A 123 20.65 -13.60 0.52
C GLY A 123 19.26 -13.08 0.87
N LEU A 124 18.72 -13.42 2.05
CA LEU A 124 17.40 -12.96 2.48
C LEU A 124 17.38 -11.45 2.79
N PRO A 125 16.26 -10.75 2.51
CA PRO A 125 15.05 -11.26 1.87
C PRO A 125 15.14 -11.35 0.33
N GLY A 126 16.18 -10.80 -0.29
CA GLY A 126 16.31 -10.67 -1.74
C GLY A 126 16.20 -12.00 -2.51
N SER A 127 16.66 -13.10 -1.92
CA SER A 127 16.54 -14.45 -2.52
C SER A 127 15.09 -14.94 -2.63
N LEU A 128 14.19 -14.56 -1.71
CA LEU A 128 12.76 -14.90 -1.79
C LEU A 128 12.06 -14.16 -2.92
N THR A 129 12.46 -12.90 -3.16
CA THR A 129 11.84 -12.00 -4.13
C THR A 129 12.46 -12.10 -5.52
N ALA A 130 13.42 -13.01 -5.74
CA ALA A 130 14.09 -13.16 -7.02
C ALA A 130 13.16 -13.76 -8.09
N GLU A 131 12.95 -13.05 -9.20
CA GLU A 131 12.03 -13.46 -10.27
C GLU A 131 12.79 -14.00 -11.49
N SER A 132 13.38 -15.20 -11.37
CA SER A 132 14.22 -15.83 -12.42
C SER A 132 13.54 -15.97 -13.79
N ARG A 133 12.19 -16.00 -13.82
CA ARG A 133 11.38 -15.99 -15.05
C ARG A 133 11.67 -14.81 -15.98
N TYR A 134 12.17 -13.69 -15.45
CA TYR A 134 12.55 -12.54 -16.26
C TYR A 134 14.01 -12.58 -16.72
N GLY A 135 14.77 -13.63 -16.42
CA GLY A 135 16.21 -13.64 -16.62
C GLY A 135 16.98 -13.14 -15.38
N GLY A 136 18.25 -13.53 -15.30
CA GLY A 136 19.09 -13.33 -14.12
C GLY A 136 19.88 -14.60 -13.80
N ALA A 137 21.03 -14.44 -13.14
CA ALA A 137 21.88 -15.56 -12.77
C ALA A 137 21.13 -16.49 -11.79
N GLU A 138 20.69 -17.65 -12.26
CA GLU A 138 20.52 -18.79 -11.36
C GLU A 138 21.86 -18.99 -10.64
N GLN A 139 21.85 -19.33 -9.35
CA GLN A 139 23.07 -19.65 -8.62
C GLN A 139 23.78 -20.81 -9.34
N GLY A 140 24.81 -20.50 -10.12
CA GLY A 140 25.57 -21.46 -10.94
C GLY A 140 25.41 -21.32 -12.47
N ALA A 141 24.52 -20.46 -12.97
CA ALA A 141 24.49 -20.08 -14.38
C ALA A 141 25.54 -18.99 -14.66
N GLU A 142 26.18 -19.05 -15.83
CA GLU A 142 27.18 -18.07 -16.26
C GLU A 142 26.68 -16.64 -16.00
N GLN A 143 27.47 -15.87 -15.25
CA GLN A 143 27.23 -14.45 -15.00
C GLN A 143 27.11 -13.75 -16.36
N GLY A 144 25.89 -13.40 -16.78
CA GLY A 144 25.67 -12.62 -18.00
C GLY A 144 24.82 -13.26 -19.10
N ALA A 145 24.00 -14.29 -18.83
CA ALA A 145 22.99 -14.71 -19.82
C ALA A 145 22.05 -13.53 -20.14
N GLU A 146 22.18 -12.95 -21.34
CA GLU A 146 21.39 -11.81 -21.78
C GLU A 146 19.90 -12.16 -21.78
N GLN A 147 19.09 -11.23 -21.27
CA GLN A 147 17.65 -11.39 -21.24
C GLN A 147 17.07 -11.49 -22.66
N THR A 148 16.41 -12.61 -22.95
CA THR A 148 15.75 -12.83 -24.24
C THR A 148 14.68 -11.75 -24.47
N ALA A 149 14.36 -11.48 -25.75
CA ALA A 149 13.31 -10.51 -26.08
C ALA A 149 11.96 -10.87 -25.45
N THR A 150 11.63 -12.18 -25.37
CA THR A 150 10.42 -12.68 -24.71
C THR A 150 10.42 -12.40 -23.20
N GLN A 151 11.54 -12.63 -22.52
CA GLN A 151 11.67 -12.33 -21.09
C GLN A 151 11.55 -10.83 -20.81
N ARG A 152 12.18 -9.98 -21.65
CA ARG A 152 12.06 -8.52 -21.57
C ARG A 152 10.61 -8.06 -21.71
N ALA A 153 9.91 -8.58 -22.71
CA ALA A 153 8.50 -8.26 -22.93
C ALA A 153 7.61 -8.72 -21.77
N LEU A 154 7.89 -9.90 -21.21
CA LEU A 154 7.16 -10.42 -20.04
C LEU A 154 7.40 -9.56 -18.79
N GLN A 155 8.64 -9.14 -18.55
CA GLN A 155 8.98 -8.25 -17.45
C GLN A 155 8.31 -6.89 -17.61
N ALA A 156 8.42 -6.27 -18.79
CA ALA A 156 7.79 -4.99 -19.08
C ALA A 156 6.26 -5.07 -18.89
N ARG A 157 5.62 -6.15 -19.35
CA ARG A 157 4.20 -6.40 -19.11
C ARG A 157 3.87 -6.45 -17.62
N HIS A 158 4.54 -7.32 -16.87
CA HIS A 158 4.20 -7.53 -15.46
C HIS A 158 4.53 -6.29 -14.61
N SER A 159 5.65 -5.62 -14.87
CA SER A 159 6.04 -4.39 -14.19
C SER A 159 5.03 -3.28 -14.44
N LEU A 160 4.66 -3.04 -15.71
CA LEU A 160 3.68 -2.02 -16.06
C LEU A 160 2.31 -2.28 -15.40
N ILE A 161 1.82 -3.52 -15.42
CA ILE A 161 0.53 -3.86 -14.81
C ILE A 161 0.56 -3.69 -13.28
N ARG A 162 1.65 -4.09 -12.59
CA ARG A 162 1.79 -3.86 -11.15
C ARG A 162 1.77 -2.37 -10.83
N ARG A 163 2.57 -1.58 -11.56
CA ARG A 163 2.60 -0.13 -11.38
C ARG A 163 1.23 0.51 -11.61
N LEU A 164 0.49 0.09 -12.63
CA LEU A 164 -0.85 0.61 -12.88
C LEU A 164 -1.87 0.30 -11.79
N LEU A 165 -1.70 -0.82 -11.07
CA LEU A 165 -2.59 -1.22 -9.98
C LEU A 165 -2.18 -0.58 -8.64
N ASP A 166 -0.88 -0.36 -8.43
CA ASP A 166 -0.33 0.11 -7.15
C ASP A 166 -0.09 1.63 -7.12
N GLU A 167 0.19 2.26 -8.26
CA GLU A 167 0.47 3.70 -8.35
C GLU A 167 -0.78 4.49 -8.76
N PRO A 168 -1.05 5.64 -8.10
CA PRO A 168 -2.20 6.47 -8.42
C PRO A 168 -2.09 7.11 -9.79
N VAL A 169 -0.92 7.20 -10.40
CA VAL A 169 -0.67 7.64 -11.78
C VAL A 169 0.65 7.04 -12.22
N VAL A 170 0.68 6.36 -13.37
CA VAL A 170 1.93 5.89 -13.99
C VAL A 170 2.39 6.91 -15.03
N TYR A 171 3.34 7.76 -14.64
CA TYR A 171 3.94 8.74 -15.55
C TYR A 171 4.85 8.09 -16.58
N ARG A 172 4.79 8.58 -17.82
CA ARG A 172 5.67 8.09 -18.90
C ARG A 172 7.14 8.35 -18.63
N ASP A 173 7.46 9.46 -17.97
CA ASP A 173 8.83 9.82 -17.61
C ASP A 173 9.45 8.88 -16.58
N ASP A 174 8.61 8.17 -15.82
CA ASP A 174 9.04 7.19 -14.83
C ASP A 174 9.11 5.77 -15.44
N LEU A 175 8.72 5.56 -16.70
CA LEU A 175 8.80 4.26 -17.37
C LEU A 175 10.22 3.98 -17.89
N THR A 176 10.68 2.74 -17.71
CA THR A 176 11.87 2.25 -18.40
C THR A 176 11.62 2.19 -19.92
N PRO A 177 12.68 2.22 -20.76
CA PRO A 177 12.53 2.11 -22.21
C PRO A 177 11.74 0.87 -22.66
N ALA A 178 11.89 -0.25 -21.94
CA ALA A 178 11.16 -1.49 -22.23
C ALA A 178 9.67 -1.38 -21.89
N GLU A 179 9.32 -0.78 -20.76
CA GLU A 179 7.93 -0.53 -20.36
C GLU A 179 7.26 0.47 -21.30
N ALA A 180 7.95 1.57 -21.65
CA ALA A 180 7.43 2.57 -22.59
C ALA A 180 7.18 1.96 -23.98
N ALA A 181 8.11 1.15 -24.49
CA ALA A 181 7.93 0.44 -25.75
C ALA A 181 6.78 -0.58 -25.69
N TYR A 182 6.63 -1.29 -24.57
CA TYR A 182 5.53 -2.23 -24.36
C TYR A 182 4.17 -1.50 -24.32
N ALA A 183 4.05 -0.43 -23.53
CA ALA A 183 2.85 0.41 -23.42
C ALA A 183 2.46 1.03 -24.77
N ALA A 184 3.44 1.38 -25.61
CA ALA A 184 3.21 1.92 -26.95
C ALA A 184 2.88 0.85 -28.01
N SER A 185 3.04 -0.45 -27.70
CA SER A 185 2.72 -1.53 -28.64
C SER A 185 1.22 -1.78 -28.74
N VAL A 186 0.75 -2.35 -29.87
CA VAL A 186 -0.66 -2.72 -30.05
C VAL A 186 -1.09 -3.73 -28.99
N THR A 187 -0.27 -4.76 -28.76
CA THR A 187 -0.52 -5.80 -27.76
C THR A 187 -0.58 -5.24 -26.34
N GLY A 188 0.36 -4.36 -25.99
CA GLY A 188 0.40 -3.75 -24.65
C GLY A 188 -0.82 -2.88 -24.38
N ARG A 189 -1.21 -2.02 -25.33
CA ARG A 189 -2.44 -1.21 -25.20
C ARG A 189 -3.69 -2.07 -25.03
N GLN A 190 -3.85 -3.10 -25.86
CA GLN A 190 -5.00 -4.00 -25.77
C GLN A 190 -5.04 -4.72 -24.41
N LEU A 191 -3.89 -5.18 -23.93
CA LEU A 191 -3.81 -5.88 -22.66
C LEU A 191 -4.07 -4.96 -21.47
N VAL A 192 -3.50 -3.75 -21.46
CA VAL A 192 -3.73 -2.77 -20.38
C VAL A 192 -5.21 -2.39 -20.31
N ARG A 193 -5.84 -2.12 -21.45
CA ARG A 193 -7.28 -1.84 -21.51
C ARG A 193 -8.12 -3.00 -21.01
N ARG A 194 -7.83 -4.22 -21.47
CA ARG A 194 -8.52 -5.43 -21.01
C ARG A 194 -8.34 -5.66 -19.51
N ALA A 195 -7.12 -5.46 -18.98
CA ALA A 195 -6.84 -5.61 -17.57
C ALA A 195 -7.60 -4.59 -16.72
N ALA A 196 -7.71 -3.33 -17.19
CA ALA A 196 -8.53 -2.31 -16.54
C ALA A 196 -10.01 -2.72 -16.52
N GLU A 197 -10.57 -3.12 -17.67
CA GLU A 197 -11.96 -3.55 -17.81
C GLU A 197 -12.28 -4.78 -16.92
N GLU A 198 -11.43 -5.81 -16.94
CA GLU A 198 -11.60 -7.02 -16.12
C GLU A 198 -11.48 -6.72 -14.61
N ALA A 199 -10.69 -5.72 -14.24
CA ALA A 199 -10.53 -5.27 -12.86
C ALA A 199 -11.62 -4.28 -12.41
N GLY A 200 -12.53 -3.85 -13.28
CA GLY A 200 -13.58 -2.87 -12.95
C GLY A 200 -13.10 -1.41 -12.94
N PHE A 201 -11.95 -1.12 -13.55
CA PHE A 201 -11.39 0.23 -13.65
C PHE A 201 -11.63 0.87 -15.02
N VAL A 202 -11.70 2.19 -15.04
CA VAL A 202 -11.67 2.99 -16.26
C VAL A 202 -10.23 3.39 -16.54
N LEU A 203 -9.68 2.93 -17.68
CA LEU A 203 -8.37 3.37 -18.14
C LEU A 203 -8.45 4.79 -18.72
N GLU A 204 -7.70 5.72 -18.13
CA GLU A 204 -7.48 7.05 -18.68
C GLU A 204 -6.06 7.18 -19.23
N GLU A 205 -5.95 7.43 -20.54
CA GLU A 205 -4.68 7.59 -21.24
C GLU A 205 -4.47 9.07 -21.60
N ARG A 206 -3.41 9.69 -21.06
CA ARG A 206 -3.03 11.07 -21.39
C ARG A 206 -1.60 11.15 -21.92
N ALA A 207 -1.19 12.34 -22.36
CA ALA A 207 0.14 12.56 -22.89
C ALA A 207 1.22 12.29 -21.82
N GLU A 208 0.95 12.66 -20.57
CA GLU A 208 1.84 12.52 -19.43
C GLU A 208 1.95 11.09 -18.88
N GLY A 209 0.93 10.25 -19.06
CA GLY A 209 0.82 9.02 -18.28
C GLY A 209 -0.47 8.25 -18.45
N LEU A 210 -0.55 7.15 -17.71
CA LEU A 210 -1.67 6.23 -17.66
C LEU A 210 -2.25 6.20 -16.25
N LEU A 211 -3.57 6.10 -16.14
CA LEU A 211 -4.28 6.07 -14.88
C LEU A 211 -5.37 4.97 -14.93
N LEU A 212 -5.49 4.19 -13.85
CA LEU A 212 -6.65 3.34 -13.62
C LEU A 212 -7.58 4.05 -12.63
N VAL A 213 -8.76 4.48 -13.11
CA VAL A 213 -9.77 5.16 -12.31
C VAL A 213 -10.74 4.13 -11.75
N ASP A 214 -10.82 4.07 -10.43
CA ASP A 214 -11.77 3.25 -9.69
C ASP A 214 -13.02 4.07 -9.32
N ALA A 215 -13.95 4.17 -10.25
CA ALA A 215 -15.16 4.97 -10.08
C ALA A 215 -16.07 4.44 -8.95
N ASP A 216 -16.11 3.13 -8.76
CA ASP A 216 -16.97 2.45 -7.79
C ASP A 216 -16.28 2.26 -6.42
N ALA A 217 -15.00 2.64 -6.30
CA ALA A 217 -14.13 2.42 -5.14
C ALA A 217 -14.11 0.96 -4.68
N ILE A 218 -14.01 0.04 -5.63
CA ILE A 218 -13.94 -1.40 -5.35
C ILE A 218 -12.61 -1.82 -4.73
N ALA A 219 -11.53 -1.08 -5.00
CA ALA A 219 -10.18 -1.39 -4.54
C ALA A 219 -9.44 -0.17 -3.95
N THR A 220 -9.99 1.03 -4.10
CA THR A 220 -9.38 2.27 -3.63
C THR A 220 -9.48 2.41 -2.11
N ASP A 221 -8.33 2.43 -1.44
CA ASP A 221 -8.23 2.65 0.01
C ASP A 221 -8.66 4.07 0.43
N THR A 222 -8.39 5.07 -0.41
CA THR A 222 -8.60 6.48 -0.11
C THR A 222 -8.92 7.28 -1.36
N ARG A 223 -9.89 8.18 -1.28
CA ARG A 223 -10.34 9.00 -2.41
C ARG A 223 -9.72 10.39 -2.39
N PHE A 224 -9.58 10.98 -3.57
CA PHE A 224 -9.23 12.39 -3.71
C PHE A 224 -9.87 12.94 -5.00
N PRO A 225 -10.50 14.13 -4.95
CA PRO A 225 -10.71 14.95 -3.76
C PRO A 225 -11.85 14.37 -2.90
N ASP A 226 -11.75 14.51 -1.58
CA ASP A 226 -12.88 14.35 -0.67
C ASP A 226 -12.78 15.35 0.48
N ASP A 227 -13.86 15.47 1.27
CA ASP A 227 -13.95 16.34 2.44
C ASP A 227 -13.70 15.61 3.77
N GLY A 228 -13.20 14.37 3.69
CA GLY A 228 -13.00 13.48 4.84
C GLY A 228 -11.86 13.91 5.79
N GLY A 229 -11.09 14.95 5.43
CA GLY A 229 -10.03 15.47 6.29
C GLY A 229 -9.54 16.86 5.90
N HIS A 230 -9.16 17.66 6.91
CA HIS A 230 -8.63 19.01 6.72
C HIS A 230 -7.38 19.04 5.81
N ALA A 231 -6.52 18.00 5.90
CA ALA A 231 -5.36 17.86 5.03
C ALA A 231 -5.72 17.69 3.55
N LYS A 232 -6.78 16.94 3.21
CA LYS A 232 -7.22 16.75 1.81
C LYS A 232 -7.82 18.03 1.22
N VAL A 233 -8.63 18.75 2.02
CA VAL A 233 -9.15 20.06 1.63
C VAL A 233 -8.00 21.06 1.43
N ALA A 234 -7.04 21.11 2.36
CA ALA A 234 -5.85 21.94 2.21
C ALA A 234 -5.02 21.54 0.97
N ALA A 235 -4.85 20.23 0.71
CA ALA A 235 -4.14 19.71 -0.44
C ALA A 235 -4.75 20.21 -1.75
N LEU A 236 -6.09 20.21 -1.89
CA LEU A 236 -6.75 20.73 -3.08
C LEU A 236 -6.46 22.24 -3.28
N LEU A 237 -6.49 23.04 -2.22
CA LEU A 237 -6.19 24.47 -2.28
C LEU A 237 -4.71 24.76 -2.59
N LEU A 238 -3.79 24.01 -1.98
CA LEU A 238 -2.36 24.12 -2.25
C LEU A 238 -2.00 23.61 -3.65
N LEU A 239 -2.75 22.66 -4.19
CA LEU A 239 -2.56 22.17 -5.56
C LEU A 239 -2.82 23.28 -6.58
N ASP A 240 -3.85 24.10 -6.37
CA ASP A 240 -4.12 25.26 -7.22
C ASP A 240 -2.93 26.24 -7.25
N LEU A 241 -2.34 26.53 -6.08
CA LEU A 241 -1.11 27.32 -6.00
C LEU A 241 0.03 26.68 -6.81
N LEU A 242 0.26 25.37 -6.67
CA LEU A 242 1.34 24.67 -7.38
C LEU A 242 1.14 24.67 -8.90
N VAL A 243 -0.11 24.55 -9.36
CA VAL A 243 -0.46 24.55 -10.79
C VAL A 243 -0.38 25.95 -11.38
N THR A 244 -0.74 26.99 -10.63
CA THR A 244 -0.77 28.38 -11.12
C THR A 244 0.59 29.08 -11.02
N ALA A 245 1.31 28.92 -9.91
CA ALA A 245 2.60 29.56 -9.66
C ALA A 245 3.81 28.73 -10.14
N GLY A 246 3.61 27.45 -10.46
CA GLY A 246 4.68 26.51 -10.75
C GLY A 246 5.44 26.07 -9.50
N PRO A 247 6.70 25.59 -9.62
CA PRO A 247 7.44 25.04 -8.49
C PRO A 247 7.76 26.09 -7.40
N VAL A 248 7.20 25.92 -6.21
CA VAL A 248 7.37 26.81 -5.04
C VAL A 248 8.29 26.18 -3.98
N THR A 249 8.71 26.96 -2.98
CA THR A 249 9.46 26.44 -1.82
C THR A 249 8.51 25.88 -0.75
N THR A 250 9.00 24.98 0.11
CA THR A 250 8.21 24.48 1.26
C THR A 250 7.79 25.62 2.18
N ALA A 251 8.67 26.61 2.40
CA ALA A 251 8.34 27.80 3.19
C ALA A 251 7.18 28.61 2.59
N ARG A 252 7.01 28.61 1.27
CA ARG A 252 5.85 29.25 0.62
C ARG A 252 4.57 28.46 0.87
N LEU A 253 4.60 27.13 0.85
CA LEU A 253 3.46 26.29 1.20
C LEU A 253 3.05 26.48 2.67
N ASP A 254 4.04 26.52 3.57
CA ASP A 254 3.81 26.77 5.00
C ASP A 254 3.10 28.12 5.23
N ALA A 255 3.54 29.16 4.51
CA ALA A 255 2.94 30.48 4.57
C ALA A 255 1.51 30.51 4.00
N GLU A 256 1.26 29.80 2.90
CA GLU A 256 -0.08 29.69 2.30
C GLU A 256 -1.04 28.94 3.24
N ALA A 257 -0.60 27.83 3.83
CA ALA A 257 -1.39 27.09 4.82
C ALA A 257 -1.66 27.93 6.08
N ALA A 258 -0.69 28.71 6.54
CA ALA A 258 -0.89 29.64 7.64
C ALA A 258 -1.90 30.76 7.30
N ASP A 259 -1.90 31.28 6.08
CA ASP A 259 -2.90 32.25 5.62
C ASP A 259 -4.30 31.64 5.58
N LEU A 260 -4.45 30.40 5.08
CA LEU A 260 -5.71 29.67 5.10
C LEU A 260 -6.27 29.54 6.52
N LEU A 261 -5.45 29.12 7.49
CA LEU A 261 -5.87 28.98 8.88
C LEU A 261 -6.29 30.32 9.50
N ARG A 262 -5.60 31.42 9.16
CA ARG A 262 -5.96 32.79 9.60
C ARG A 262 -7.29 33.25 9.01
N ARG A 263 -7.52 32.98 7.72
CA ARG A 263 -8.74 33.37 7.01
C ARG A 263 -9.95 32.60 7.52
N PHE A 264 -9.76 31.35 7.94
CA PHE A 264 -10.82 30.46 8.43
C PHE A 264 -10.54 29.96 9.85
N PRO A 265 -10.65 30.83 10.88
CA PRO A 265 -10.24 30.49 12.26
C PRO A 265 -11.09 29.38 12.91
N GLN A 266 -12.28 29.09 12.38
CA GLN A 266 -13.15 28.01 12.87
C GLN A 266 -12.90 26.66 12.17
N TRP A 267 -12.14 26.66 11.07
CA TRP A 267 -11.78 25.46 10.32
C TRP A 267 -10.46 24.89 10.83
N ALA A 268 -10.25 23.58 10.64
CA ALA A 268 -9.02 22.86 10.95
C ALA A 268 -8.49 23.15 12.37
N LYS A 269 -9.36 23.11 13.39
CA LYS A 269 -9.05 23.51 14.78
C LYS A 269 -7.81 22.80 15.36
N ALA A 270 -7.54 21.56 14.95
CA ALA A 270 -6.35 20.80 15.34
C ALA A 270 -5.01 21.44 14.89
N TYR A 271 -5.07 22.31 13.87
CA TYR A 271 -3.94 23.04 13.31
C TYR A 271 -3.87 24.50 13.78
N GLN A 272 -4.79 24.98 14.62
CA GLN A 272 -4.80 26.40 15.03
C GLN A 272 -3.77 26.73 16.13
N SER A 273 -3.03 25.73 16.63
CA SER A 273 -1.92 25.97 17.57
C SER A 273 -0.65 26.47 16.87
N ASP A 274 0.36 26.85 17.65
CA ASP A 274 1.68 27.20 17.14
C ASP A 274 2.22 26.12 16.19
N GLY A 275 2.82 26.56 15.07
CA GLY A 275 3.30 25.66 14.00
C GLY A 275 2.18 25.03 13.15
N GLY A 276 0.94 25.53 13.26
CA GLY A 276 -0.23 25.07 12.50
C GLY A 276 -0.06 25.00 10.99
N GLY A 277 0.35 26.11 10.38
CA GLY A 277 0.58 26.22 8.94
C GLY A 277 1.54 25.15 8.40
N PRO A 278 2.77 25.06 8.93
CA PRO A 278 3.72 24.02 8.54
C PRO A 278 3.20 22.58 8.70
N ARG A 279 2.48 22.28 9.79
CA ARG A 279 1.87 20.95 9.97
C ARG A 279 0.80 20.66 8.91
N LEU A 280 -0.08 21.63 8.65
CA LEU A 280 -1.14 21.47 7.64
C LEU A 280 -0.54 21.34 6.23
N ALA A 281 0.48 22.12 5.90
CA ALA A 281 1.18 22.06 4.62
C ALA A 281 1.89 20.71 4.43
N ALA A 282 2.51 20.17 5.48
CA ALA A 282 3.15 18.86 5.45
C ALA A 282 2.13 17.74 5.19
N ASP A 283 1.03 17.70 5.95
CA ASP A 283 -0.01 16.68 5.80
C ASP A 283 -0.71 16.79 4.43
N ALA A 284 -0.94 18.01 3.95
CA ALA A 284 -1.48 18.25 2.61
C ALA A 284 -0.51 17.80 1.50
N LEU A 285 0.79 18.05 1.66
CA LEU A 285 1.80 17.58 0.71
C LEU A 285 1.90 16.05 0.71
N GLU A 286 1.77 15.41 1.86
CA GLU A 286 1.70 13.94 1.96
C GLU A 286 0.54 13.40 1.14
N VAL A 287 -0.65 14.00 1.25
CA VAL A 287 -1.80 13.66 0.39
C VAL A 287 -1.47 13.84 -1.09
N LEU A 288 -0.93 15.01 -1.50
CA LEU A 288 -0.64 15.26 -2.91
C LEU A 288 0.41 14.31 -3.48
N THR A 289 1.43 13.94 -2.70
CA THR A 289 2.42 12.94 -3.11
C THR A 289 1.83 11.53 -3.14
N LEU A 290 0.97 11.17 -2.18
CA LEU A 290 0.26 9.89 -2.15
C LEU A 290 -0.59 9.68 -3.41
N PHE A 291 -1.22 10.72 -3.94
CA PHE A 291 -2.01 10.68 -5.19
C PHE A 291 -1.19 10.96 -6.46
N GLY A 292 0.15 11.07 -6.36
CA GLY A 292 1.00 11.32 -7.52
C GLY A 292 0.75 12.68 -8.19
N LEU A 293 0.28 13.67 -7.43
CA LEU A 293 -0.07 15.02 -7.92
C LEU A 293 1.00 16.07 -7.66
N ALA A 294 1.91 15.82 -6.71
CA ALA A 294 3.03 16.70 -6.44
C ALA A 294 4.30 15.92 -6.11
N ARG A 295 5.45 16.50 -6.47
CA ARG A 295 6.79 15.96 -6.19
C ARG A 295 7.61 17.01 -5.45
N ARG A 296 8.28 16.58 -4.37
CA ARG A 296 9.26 17.39 -3.64
C ARG A 296 10.68 17.02 -4.06
N THR A 297 11.47 18.02 -4.41
CA THR A 297 12.91 17.88 -4.71
C THR A 297 13.66 18.91 -3.87
N GLY A 298 14.31 18.46 -2.79
CA GLY A 298 14.95 19.34 -1.82
C GLY A 298 13.92 20.21 -1.07
N ASP A 299 14.07 21.52 -1.18
CA ASP A 299 13.16 22.53 -0.61
C ASP A 299 12.06 22.97 -1.59
N ARG A 300 12.04 22.45 -2.82
CA ARG A 300 11.06 22.81 -3.85
C ARG A 300 9.99 21.75 -4.00
N VAL A 301 8.77 22.20 -4.20
CA VAL A 301 7.58 21.38 -4.48
C VAL A 301 7.00 21.82 -5.81
N ALA A 302 6.73 20.87 -6.69
CA ALA A 302 6.10 21.10 -7.98
C ALA A 302 4.86 20.21 -8.14
N ALA A 303 3.81 20.73 -8.77
CA ALA A 303 2.73 19.90 -9.29
C ALA A 303 3.28 18.97 -10.39
N LEU A 304 2.77 17.74 -10.41
CA LEU A 304 2.99 16.80 -11.50
C LEU A 304 1.88 16.95 -12.55
N PRO A 305 2.09 16.54 -13.82
CA PRO A 305 1.15 16.82 -14.90
C PRO A 305 -0.29 16.34 -14.65
N ALA A 306 -0.51 15.24 -13.92
CA ALA A 306 -1.85 14.77 -13.60
C ALA A 306 -2.66 15.76 -12.74
N ALA A 307 -2.00 16.68 -12.03
CA ALA A 307 -2.65 17.76 -11.28
C ALA A 307 -3.54 18.66 -12.16
N ALA A 308 -3.28 18.72 -13.47
CA ALA A 308 -4.10 19.49 -14.40
C ALA A 308 -5.58 19.05 -14.41
N ARG A 309 -5.90 17.83 -13.95
CA ARG A 309 -7.28 17.33 -13.77
C ARG A 309 -8.11 18.16 -12.78
N TYR A 310 -7.45 18.83 -11.84
CA TYR A 310 -8.11 19.58 -10.76
C TYR A 310 -8.21 21.07 -11.07
N ARG A 311 -7.77 21.50 -12.26
CA ARG A 311 -7.98 22.88 -12.69
C ARG A 311 -9.47 23.11 -12.88
N VAL A 312 -9.99 24.08 -12.16
CA VAL A 312 -11.32 24.62 -12.42
C VAL A 312 -11.19 25.51 -13.65
N ASP A 313 -11.79 25.11 -14.76
CA ASP A 313 -12.06 26.07 -15.83
C ASP A 313 -13.15 27.01 -15.32
N PRO A 314 -12.92 28.33 -15.27
CA PRO A 314 -13.96 29.26 -14.88
C PRO A 314 -15.13 29.08 -15.86
N GLY A 315 -16.29 28.74 -15.32
CA GLY A 315 -17.50 28.63 -16.10
C GLY A 315 -17.85 30.00 -16.72
N PRO A 316 -18.70 30.04 -17.75
CA PRO A 316 -19.13 31.30 -18.37
C PRO A 316 -19.76 32.29 -17.37
N ASP A 317 -20.28 31.82 -16.24
CA ASP A 317 -20.91 32.64 -15.19
C ASP A 317 -19.91 33.42 -14.31
N ASP A 318 -18.61 33.10 -14.33
CA ASP A 318 -17.58 33.82 -13.53
C ASP A 318 -17.02 35.06 -14.25
N GLN A 319 -17.47 35.35 -15.49
CA GLN A 319 -17.03 36.52 -16.26
C GLN A 319 -17.90 37.77 -16.05
N GLU A 320 -19.09 37.65 -15.44
CA GLU A 320 -19.99 38.80 -15.24
C GLU A 320 -19.64 39.64 -13.99
N ASP A 321 -18.80 39.14 -13.08
CA ASP A 321 -18.44 39.81 -11.82
C ASP A 321 -16.99 40.37 -11.78
N ARG A 322 -16.39 40.69 -12.94
CA ARG A 322 -15.10 41.42 -13.01
C ARG A 322 -15.18 42.78 -13.70
#